data_AF-A0A8C2FCG1-F1
#
_entry.id   AF-A0A8C2FCG1-F1
#
_cell.length_a   1.000
_cell.length_b   1.000
_cell.length_c   1.000
_cell.angle_alpha   90.00
_cell.angle_beta   90.00
_cell.angle_gamma   90.00
#
_symmetry.space_group_name_H-M   'P 1'
#
loop_
_entity.id
_entity.type
_entity.pdbx_description
1 polymer ?
#
loop_
_entity_poly.entity_id
_entity_poly.type
_entity_poly.pdbx_seq_one_letter_code
_entity_poly.pdbx_strand_id
1 'polypeptide(L)'
;MVFWQKMNVTKITIKAEDFDFYTDYNGSYNENYNESCCGGSICDQESSMYFDSIFIPVLYSVALVVGLVGNGLVLVVLWKKRWIMNATDIFILHLCLADILLLLTLPFWAVEAANEWIFGIALCKLIGALFKVAVEDTIRQDKTECVPFYPSDSWHLATRLLYHILGFILPALIMLFCCSGILLRLRRGSQCKQKRRAIRVIVALVVAFFIHWTPYNITLIIDTIQNNQTINPSNQTSCENFTSLDVALTVTSTLAYLHCCVNPVLFVGLVSQKSFLWSESVDTSHTSAS
;
A
#
# COMPACT_ATOMS: atom_id res chain seq x y z
N MET A 1 -5.16 -18.92 -41.55
CA MET A 1 -6.04 -19.93 -40.93
C MET A 1 -5.15 -20.84 -40.11
N VAL A 2 -5.42 -20.96 -38.80
CA VAL A 2 -4.78 -21.88 -37.84
C VAL A 2 -3.28 -21.64 -37.54
N PHE A 3 -3.00 -21.10 -36.35
CA PHE A 3 -2.03 -21.65 -35.37
C PHE A 3 -2.05 -20.74 -34.13
N TRP A 4 -3.10 -20.83 -33.32
CA TRP A 4 -3.02 -20.45 -31.91
C TRP A 4 -2.93 -21.73 -31.11
N GLN A 5 -1.71 -22.02 -30.68
CA GLN A 5 -1.39 -23.09 -29.77
C GLN A 5 -2.11 -22.83 -28.44
N LYS A 6 -2.90 -23.81 -28.02
CA LYS A 6 -3.52 -23.89 -26.69
C LYS A 6 -2.46 -23.59 -25.62
N MET A 7 -2.54 -22.41 -25.00
CA MET A 7 -2.10 -22.28 -23.62
C MET A 7 -3.25 -22.79 -22.75
N ASN A 8 -3.14 -24.06 -22.35
CA ASN A 8 -3.89 -24.60 -21.21
C ASN A 8 -3.44 -23.83 -19.97
N VAL A 9 -4.07 -22.69 -19.70
CA VAL A 9 -4.12 -22.16 -18.35
C VAL A 9 -5.02 -23.14 -17.62
N THR A 10 -4.42 -23.98 -16.77
CA THR A 10 -5.16 -24.78 -15.79
C THR A 10 -6.12 -23.83 -15.07
N LYS A 11 -7.42 -23.98 -15.35
CA LYS A 11 -8.47 -23.47 -14.46
C LYS A 11 -8.26 -24.20 -13.14
N ILE A 12 -7.55 -23.58 -12.22
CA ILE A 12 -7.52 -24.03 -10.83
C ILE A 12 -8.91 -23.72 -10.30
N THR A 13 -9.81 -24.67 -10.49
CA THR A 13 -11.15 -24.65 -9.93
C THR A 13 -10.97 -25.28 -8.57
N ILE A 14 -10.76 -24.46 -7.54
CA ILE A 14 -10.77 -24.96 -6.16
C ILE A 14 -12.24 -25.26 -5.89
N LYS A 15 -12.61 -26.54 -5.84
CA LYS A 15 -13.96 -26.93 -5.46
C LYS A 15 -14.07 -26.75 -3.95
N ALA A 16 -15.28 -26.46 -3.45
CA ALA A 16 -15.55 -26.49 -2.01
C ALA A 16 -15.21 -27.86 -1.36
N GLU A 17 -15.07 -28.90 -2.19
CA GLU A 17 -14.62 -30.25 -1.83
C GLU A 17 -13.10 -30.33 -1.52
N ASP A 18 -12.29 -29.33 -1.88
CA ASP A 18 -10.84 -29.29 -1.57
C ASP A 18 -10.54 -28.67 -0.19
N PHE A 19 -11.56 -28.20 0.54
CA PHE A 19 -11.46 -27.73 1.94
C PHE A 19 -12.00 -28.80 2.88
N ASP A 20 -11.43 -30.01 2.81
CA ASP A 20 -11.66 -31.06 3.80
C ASP A 20 -10.98 -30.66 5.12
N PHE A 21 -11.73 -29.97 5.99
CA PHE A 21 -11.38 -29.93 7.41
C PHE A 21 -11.58 -31.34 7.98
N TYR A 22 -10.48 -32.06 8.15
CA TYR A 22 -10.42 -33.37 8.79
C TYR A 22 -10.96 -33.28 10.23
N THR A 23 -12.22 -33.66 10.45
CA THR A 23 -12.68 -34.13 11.75
C THR A 23 -13.11 -35.59 11.62
N ASP A 24 -12.14 -36.47 11.79
CA ASP A 24 -12.44 -37.86 12.15
C ASP A 24 -12.85 -37.87 13.62
N TYR A 25 -14.14 -38.01 13.89
CA TYR A 25 -14.63 -38.44 15.20
C TYR A 25 -15.79 -39.41 15.00
N ASN A 26 -15.46 -40.69 15.01
CA ASN A 26 -16.39 -41.80 15.02
C ASN A 26 -17.09 -41.83 16.39
N GLY A 27 -18.32 -41.30 16.47
CA GLY A 27 -19.11 -41.23 17.70
C GLY A 27 -20.60 -41.34 17.41
N SER A 28 -21.17 -42.51 17.67
CA SER A 28 -22.61 -42.76 17.68
C SER A 28 -23.28 -41.90 18.77
N TYR A 29 -24.18 -40.98 18.39
CA TYR A 29 -25.06 -40.30 19.35
C TYR A 29 -26.45 -40.01 18.78
N ASN A 30 -27.43 -40.27 19.63
CA ASN A 30 -28.86 -40.15 19.44
C ASN A 30 -29.30 -38.73 19.05
N GLU A 31 -30.35 -38.68 18.22
CA GLU A 31 -31.17 -37.49 17.99
C GLU A 31 -31.81 -37.03 19.30
N ASN A 32 -31.37 -35.89 19.82
CA ASN A 32 -32.15 -35.06 20.73
C ASN A 32 -31.88 -33.60 20.36
N TYR A 33 -32.87 -32.99 19.71
CA TYR A 33 -32.93 -31.55 19.50
C TYR A 33 -32.99 -30.84 20.85
N ASN A 34 -31.84 -30.39 21.33
CA ASN A 34 -31.72 -29.25 22.22
C ASN A 34 -30.73 -28.28 21.60
N GLU A 35 -31.30 -27.34 20.86
CA GLU A 35 -30.70 -26.18 20.25
C GLU A 35 -30.05 -25.28 21.32
N SER A 36 -28.76 -25.47 21.61
CA SER A 36 -27.85 -24.43 22.13
C SER A 36 -26.39 -24.91 22.27
N CYS A 37 -25.69 -25.22 21.16
CA CYS A 37 -24.24 -25.50 21.22
C CYS A 37 -23.36 -24.57 20.39
N CYS A 38 -23.93 -23.68 19.57
CA CYS A 38 -23.17 -22.68 18.82
C CYS A 38 -23.64 -21.26 19.16
N GLY A 39 -23.60 -20.92 20.45
CA GLY A 39 -23.77 -19.54 20.94
C GLY A 39 -22.49 -18.71 20.78
N GLY A 40 -21.84 -18.78 19.62
CA GLY A 40 -20.85 -17.77 19.25
C GLY A 40 -21.62 -16.56 18.73
N SER A 41 -21.44 -15.38 19.33
CA SER A 41 -21.96 -14.14 18.75
C SER A 41 -21.25 -13.93 17.41
N ILE A 42 -21.99 -14.05 16.30
CA ILE A 42 -21.56 -13.52 15.00
C ILE A 42 -21.31 -12.03 15.22
N CYS A 43 -20.07 -11.57 15.05
CA CYS A 43 -19.77 -10.15 15.20
C CYS A 43 -20.46 -9.39 14.06
N ASP A 44 -21.25 -8.36 14.37
CA ASP A 44 -21.88 -7.50 13.37
C ASP A 44 -20.81 -6.62 12.67
N GLN A 45 -20.17 -7.20 11.66
CA GLN A 45 -19.18 -6.58 10.75
C GLN A 45 -19.81 -5.59 9.76
N GLU A 46 -21.14 -5.39 9.83
CA GLU A 46 -21.88 -4.55 8.92
C GLU A 46 -21.40 -3.09 8.97
N SER A 47 -21.08 -2.58 10.16
CA SER A 47 -20.63 -1.19 10.35
C SER A 47 -19.26 -0.89 9.74
N SER A 48 -18.30 -1.81 9.81
CA SER A 48 -16.97 -1.64 9.19
C SER A 48 -17.05 -1.72 7.67
N MET A 49 -17.85 -2.64 7.12
CA MET A 49 -18.06 -2.77 5.67
C MET A 49 -18.75 -1.54 5.06
N TYR A 50 -19.74 -0.94 5.74
CA TYR A 50 -20.34 0.33 5.32
C TYR A 50 -19.35 1.51 5.40
N PHE A 51 -18.49 1.54 6.42
CA PHE A 51 -17.44 2.56 6.51
C PHE A 51 -16.48 2.45 5.32
N ASP A 52 -15.96 1.25 5.03
CA ASP A 52 -15.00 1.01 3.96
C ASP A 52 -15.56 1.36 2.58
N SER A 53 -16.79 0.96 2.28
CA SER A 53 -17.47 1.19 0.99
C SER A 53 -17.72 2.67 0.67
N ILE A 54 -17.69 3.56 1.66
CA ILE A 54 -17.83 5.01 1.48
C ILE A 54 -16.47 5.71 1.61
N PHE A 55 -15.70 5.38 2.65
CA PHE A 55 -14.46 6.06 3.00
C PHE A 55 -13.34 5.81 1.98
N ILE A 56 -13.15 4.55 1.56
CA ILE A 56 -12.06 4.16 0.65
C ILE A 56 -12.23 4.84 -0.71
N PRO A 57 -13.39 4.78 -1.40
CA PRO A 57 -13.54 5.40 -2.71
C PRO A 57 -13.36 6.92 -2.69
N VAL A 58 -13.85 7.60 -1.64
CA VAL A 58 -13.70 9.05 -1.49
C VAL A 58 -12.23 9.42 -1.35
N LEU A 59 -11.50 8.78 -0.45
CA LEU A 59 -10.08 9.07 -0.26
C LEU A 59 -9.23 8.72 -1.48
N TYR A 60 -9.47 7.57 -2.11
CA TYR A 60 -8.74 7.17 -3.31
C TYR A 60 -9.01 8.10 -4.48
N SER A 61 -10.23 8.64 -4.61
CA SER A 61 -10.55 9.66 -5.61
C SER A 61 -9.77 10.96 -5.36
N VAL A 62 -9.70 11.42 -4.11
CA VAL A 62 -8.90 12.60 -3.74
C VAL A 62 -7.42 12.37 -3.99
N ALA A 63 -6.89 11.22 -3.57
CA ALA A 63 -5.50 10.83 -3.78
C ALA A 63 -5.14 10.76 -5.26
N LEU A 64 -6.02 10.19 -6.10
CA LEU A 64 -5.86 10.13 -7.55
C LEU A 64 -5.70 11.52 -8.14
N VAL A 65 -6.59 12.46 -7.80
CA VAL A 65 -6.54 13.84 -8.35
C VAL A 65 -5.29 14.56 -7.89
N VAL A 66 -5.03 14.61 -6.58
CA VAL A 66 -3.88 15.34 -6.01
C VAL A 66 -2.56 14.72 -6.50
N GLY A 67 -2.49 13.40 -6.51
CA GLY A 67 -1.32 12.64 -6.93
C GLY A 67 -1.02 12.81 -8.41
N LEU A 68 -2.01 12.75 -9.30
CA LEU A 68 -1.81 12.93 -10.75
C LEU A 68 -1.41 14.36 -11.09
N VAL A 69 -2.02 15.35 -10.44
CA VAL A 69 -1.66 16.76 -10.63
C VAL A 69 -0.22 17.00 -10.17
N GLY A 70 0.15 16.52 -8.97
CA GLY A 70 1.49 16.70 -8.41
C GLY A 70 2.57 15.98 -9.22
N ASN A 71 2.41 14.67 -9.42
CA ASN A 71 3.39 13.86 -10.15
C ASN A 71 3.46 14.25 -11.64
N GLY A 72 2.31 14.56 -12.25
CA GLY A 72 2.24 15.04 -13.64
C GLY A 72 2.98 16.35 -13.83
N LEU A 73 2.84 17.31 -12.91
CA LEU A 73 3.58 18.58 -12.96
C LEU A 73 5.10 18.35 -12.91
N VAL A 74 5.57 17.48 -12.02
CA VAL A 74 7.01 17.14 -11.93
C VAL A 74 7.50 16.49 -13.22
N LEU A 75 6.74 15.54 -13.79
CA LEU A 75 7.07 14.92 -15.07
C LEU A 75 7.15 15.96 -16.20
N VAL A 76 6.21 16.90 -16.29
CA VAL A 76 6.23 17.96 -17.30
C VAL A 76 7.49 18.83 -17.18
N VAL A 77 7.89 19.18 -15.95
CA VAL A 77 9.12 19.95 -15.71
C VAL A 77 10.37 19.16 -16.12
N LEU A 78 10.45 17.88 -15.74
CA LEU A 78 11.57 17.00 -16.12
C LEU A 78 11.62 16.75 -17.63
N TRP A 79 10.46 16.60 -18.27
CA TRP A 79 10.34 16.41 -19.71
C TRP A 79 10.77 17.62 -20.52
N LYS A 80 10.60 18.85 -20.00
CA LYS A 80 11.17 20.05 -20.63
C LYS A 80 12.70 20.06 -20.56
N LYS A 81 13.30 19.37 -19.59
CA LYS A 81 14.75 19.23 -19.39
C LYS A 81 15.36 18.04 -20.16
N ARG A 82 14.57 17.30 -20.95
CA ARG A 82 14.82 15.96 -21.56
C ARG A 82 16.25 15.61 -21.99
N TRP A 83 17.07 16.58 -22.37
CA TRP A 83 18.41 16.36 -22.91
C TRP A 83 19.58 16.64 -21.94
N ILE A 84 19.31 17.07 -20.70
CA ILE A 84 20.33 17.45 -19.70
C ILE A 84 20.00 16.86 -18.32
N MET A 85 19.52 15.61 -18.28
CA MET A 85 19.13 14.96 -17.02
C MET A 85 20.35 14.44 -16.27
N ASN A 86 20.48 14.82 -15.00
CA ASN A 86 21.46 14.25 -14.10
C ASN A 86 20.91 12.97 -13.44
N ALA A 87 21.77 12.19 -12.79
CA ALA A 87 21.34 10.97 -12.08
C ALA A 87 20.16 11.19 -11.11
N THR A 88 20.14 12.31 -10.38
CA THR A 88 19.02 12.68 -9.50
C THR A 88 17.72 12.92 -10.27
N ASP A 89 17.78 13.53 -11.46
CA ASP A 89 16.59 13.81 -12.26
C ASP A 89 16.00 12.50 -12.82
N ILE A 90 16.87 11.55 -13.20
CA ILE A 90 16.47 10.20 -13.62
C ILE A 90 15.80 9.44 -12.47
N PHE A 91 16.34 9.52 -11.25
CA PHE A 91 15.72 8.92 -10.08
C PHE A 91 14.32 9.51 -9.80
N ILE A 92 14.18 10.84 -9.84
CA ILE A 92 12.88 11.51 -9.65
C ILE A 92 11.90 11.13 -10.76
N LEU A 93 12.37 10.98 -12.01
CA LEU A 93 11.53 10.51 -13.12
C LEU A 93 10.95 9.12 -12.84
N HIS A 94 11.78 8.17 -12.41
CA HIS A 94 11.34 6.81 -12.07
C HIS A 94 10.37 6.82 -10.88
N LEU A 95 10.63 7.65 -9.87
CA LEU A 95 9.73 7.81 -8.73
C LEU A 95 8.36 8.32 -9.15
N CYS A 96 8.29 9.38 -9.96
CA CYS A 96 7.01 9.91 -10.45
C CYS A 96 6.27 8.92 -11.36
N LEU A 97 6.98 8.14 -12.18
CA LEU A 97 6.36 7.08 -12.98
C LEU A 97 5.80 5.97 -12.10
N ALA A 98 6.53 5.54 -11.06
CA ALA A 98 6.05 4.55 -10.11
C ALA A 98 4.83 5.06 -9.32
N ASP A 99 4.85 6.32 -8.86
CA ASP A 99 3.74 6.95 -8.15
C ASP A 99 2.51 7.07 -9.06
N ILE A 100 2.66 7.45 -10.34
CA ILE A 100 1.54 7.47 -11.30
C ILE A 100 0.99 6.07 -11.55
N LEU A 101 1.86 5.07 -11.74
CA LEU A 101 1.41 3.68 -11.89
C LEU A 101 0.61 3.22 -10.67
N LEU A 102 1.05 3.54 -9.46
CA LEU A 102 0.30 3.27 -8.23
C LEU A 102 -1.04 3.98 -8.22
N LEU A 103 -1.08 5.29 -8.54
CA LEU A 103 -2.30 6.08 -8.58
C LEU A 103 -3.32 5.51 -9.58
N LEU A 104 -2.87 5.02 -10.73
CA LEU A 104 -3.73 4.36 -11.72
C LEU A 104 -4.34 3.05 -11.22
N THR A 105 -3.77 2.40 -10.19
CA THR A 105 -4.40 1.22 -9.57
C THR A 105 -5.52 1.59 -8.60
N LEU A 106 -5.49 2.78 -7.97
CA LEU A 106 -6.44 3.18 -6.92
C LEU A 106 -7.93 3.08 -7.31
N PRO A 107 -8.36 3.44 -8.54
CA PRO A 107 -9.76 3.29 -8.96
C PRO A 107 -10.26 1.84 -8.92
N PHE A 108 -9.39 0.87 -9.19
CA PHE A 108 -9.77 -0.54 -9.14
C PHE A 108 -10.03 -1.00 -7.71
N TRP A 109 -9.16 -0.60 -6.77
CA TRP A 109 -9.34 -0.86 -5.34
C TRP A 109 -10.55 -0.13 -4.75
N ALA A 110 -10.86 1.07 -5.25
CA ALA A 110 -12.06 1.80 -4.85
C ALA A 110 -13.35 1.06 -5.25
N VAL A 111 -13.39 0.51 -6.48
CA VAL A 111 -14.53 -0.29 -6.93
C VAL A 111 -14.63 -1.61 -6.17
N GLU A 112 -13.50 -2.26 -5.87
CA GLU A 112 -13.43 -3.46 -5.04
C GLU A 112 -14.01 -3.20 -3.63
N ALA A 113 -13.69 -2.04 -3.02
CA ALA A 113 -14.19 -1.67 -1.69
C ALA A 113 -15.67 -1.28 -1.67
N ALA A 114 -16.19 -0.66 -2.72
CA ALA A 114 -17.57 -0.18 -2.77
C ALA A 114 -18.58 -1.27 -3.17
N ASN A 115 -18.13 -2.20 -4.01
CA ASN A 115 -18.96 -3.28 -4.52
C ASN A 115 -18.19 -4.59 -4.31
N GLU A 116 -17.67 -5.14 -5.40
CA GLU A 116 -16.97 -6.42 -5.49
C GLU A 116 -16.01 -6.34 -6.69
N TRP A 117 -15.14 -7.34 -6.88
CA TRP A 117 -14.20 -7.34 -8.00
C TRP A 117 -14.86 -7.67 -9.35
N ILE A 118 -15.20 -6.65 -10.15
CA ILE A 118 -15.88 -6.83 -11.44
C ILE A 118 -14.97 -6.90 -12.68
N PHE A 119 -13.65 -6.70 -12.51
CA PHE A 119 -12.71 -6.55 -13.64
C PHE A 119 -12.16 -7.87 -14.18
N GLY A 120 -12.61 -9.00 -13.61
CA GLY A 120 -12.21 -10.34 -14.00
C GLY A 120 -10.79 -10.74 -13.59
N ILE A 121 -10.42 -11.97 -13.96
CA ILE A 121 -9.22 -12.67 -13.49
C ILE A 121 -7.92 -11.98 -13.91
N ALA A 122 -7.87 -11.48 -15.15
CA ALA A 122 -6.64 -10.90 -15.71
C ALA A 122 -6.19 -9.64 -14.95
N LEU A 123 -7.13 -8.74 -14.66
CA LEU A 123 -6.84 -7.51 -13.92
C LEU A 123 -6.60 -7.80 -12.43
N CYS A 124 -7.26 -8.81 -11.84
CA CYS A 124 -7.00 -9.24 -10.46
C CYS A 124 -5.54 -9.67 -10.28
N LYS A 125 -5.01 -10.47 -11.22
CA LYS A 125 -3.61 -10.92 -11.18
C LYS A 125 -2.62 -9.78 -11.46
N LEU A 126 -2.98 -8.86 -12.35
CA LEU A 126 -2.13 -7.72 -12.71
C LEU A 126 -1.99 -6.73 -11.54
N ILE A 127 -3.11 -6.36 -10.91
CA ILE A 127 -3.17 -5.35 -9.85
C ILE A 127 -2.78 -5.96 -8.49
N GLY A 128 -3.19 -7.20 -8.21
CA GLY A 128 -2.80 -7.94 -7.02
C GLY A 128 -1.38 -8.51 -7.03
N ALA A 129 -0.59 -8.19 -8.07
CA ALA A 129 0.85 -8.43 -8.18
C ALA A 129 1.31 -9.83 -7.73
N LEU A 130 0.86 -10.88 -8.44
CA LEU A 130 1.12 -12.31 -8.17
C LEU A 130 0.60 -12.88 -6.83
N PHE A 131 0.25 -12.04 -5.86
CA PHE A 131 -0.18 -12.48 -4.52
C PHE A 131 -1.70 -12.59 -4.37
N LYS A 132 -2.50 -12.09 -5.32
CA LYS A 132 -3.96 -12.34 -5.38
C LYS A 132 -4.34 -13.32 -6.50
N VAL A 133 -5.33 -14.16 -6.22
CA VAL A 133 -6.01 -15.05 -7.16
C VAL A 133 -7.48 -14.64 -7.25
N ALA A 134 -8.02 -14.76 -8.46
CA ALA A 134 -9.44 -14.63 -8.69
C ALA A 134 -10.11 -15.99 -8.45
N VAL A 135 -11.09 -16.03 -7.55
CA VAL A 135 -11.90 -17.21 -7.25
C VAL A 135 -13.32 -16.94 -7.76
N GLU A 136 -13.87 -17.89 -8.51
CA GLU A 136 -15.27 -17.85 -8.96
C GLU A 136 -16.14 -18.49 -7.86
N ASP A 137 -17.04 -17.71 -7.25
CA ASP A 137 -18.03 -18.22 -6.29
C ASP A 137 -19.15 -18.93 -7.06
N THR A 138 -19.18 -20.26 -6.90
CA THR A 138 -20.17 -21.12 -7.56
C THR A 138 -21.55 -21.10 -6.90
N ILE A 139 -21.65 -20.60 -5.65
CA ILE A 139 -22.89 -20.57 -4.87
C ILE A 139 -23.65 -19.26 -5.09
N ARG A 140 -22.93 -18.14 -5.26
CA ARG A 140 -23.52 -16.79 -5.42
C ARG A 140 -23.41 -16.29 -6.86
N GLN A 141 -24.14 -16.91 -7.79
CA GLN A 141 -24.33 -16.47 -9.19
C GLN A 141 -23.08 -15.87 -9.86
N ASP A 142 -22.06 -16.70 -10.14
CA ASP A 142 -20.97 -16.37 -11.07
C ASP A 142 -20.16 -15.10 -10.69
N LYS A 143 -20.01 -14.83 -9.40
CA LYS A 143 -19.25 -13.69 -8.88
C LYS A 143 -17.77 -14.04 -8.75
N THR A 144 -16.90 -13.12 -9.16
CA THR A 144 -15.44 -13.28 -9.05
C THR A 144 -14.92 -12.47 -7.87
N GLU A 145 -14.32 -13.11 -6.88
CA GLU A 145 -13.63 -12.43 -5.78
C GLU A 145 -12.12 -12.45 -5.99
N CYS A 146 -11.44 -11.33 -5.69
CA CYS A 146 -9.99 -11.20 -5.85
C CYS A 146 -9.29 -11.31 -4.49
N VAL A 147 -9.03 -12.55 -4.06
CA VAL A 147 -8.53 -12.87 -2.73
C VAL A 147 -7.02 -13.13 -2.72
N PRO A 148 -6.30 -12.80 -1.63
CA PRO A 148 -4.91 -13.21 -1.46
C PRO A 148 -4.76 -14.74 -1.53
N PHE A 149 -3.77 -15.22 -2.29
CA PHE A 149 -3.46 -16.64 -2.42
C PHE A 149 -2.23 -17.00 -1.59
N TYR A 150 -2.41 -17.88 -0.62
CA TYR A 150 -1.33 -18.39 0.21
C TYR A 150 -1.29 -19.92 0.11
N PRO A 151 -0.18 -20.49 -0.38
CA PRO A 151 -0.09 -21.93 -0.58
C PRO A 151 0.05 -22.75 0.72
N SER A 152 0.37 -22.11 1.86
CA SER A 152 0.27 -22.72 3.20
C SER A 152 0.21 -21.65 4.30
N ASP A 153 -0.21 -22.03 5.52
CA ASP A 153 -0.28 -21.13 6.69
C ASP A 153 1.06 -20.42 6.99
N SER A 154 2.19 -21.09 6.73
CA SER A 154 3.52 -20.50 6.90
C SER A 154 3.80 -19.35 5.92
N TRP A 155 3.18 -19.37 4.72
CA TRP A 155 3.32 -18.30 3.73
C TRP A 155 2.57 -17.03 4.13
N HIS A 156 1.48 -17.13 4.90
CA HIS A 156 0.79 -15.94 5.42
C HIS A 156 1.73 -15.10 6.29
N LEU A 157 2.41 -15.74 7.25
CA LEU A 157 3.37 -15.04 8.11
C LEU A 157 4.61 -14.60 7.33
N ALA A 158 5.15 -15.45 6.47
CA ALA A 158 6.36 -15.13 5.70
C ALA A 158 6.15 -13.92 4.76
N THR A 159 5.01 -13.84 4.08
CA THR A 159 4.68 -12.70 3.20
C THR A 159 4.44 -11.41 4.00
N ARG A 160 3.74 -11.48 5.14
CA ARG A 160 3.57 -10.35 6.06
C ARG A 160 4.92 -9.84 6.59
N LEU A 161 5.81 -10.75 7.03
CA LEU A 161 7.16 -10.40 7.49
C LEU A 161 8.02 -9.81 6.36
N LEU A 162 7.96 -10.40 5.16
CA LEU A 162 8.69 -9.89 3.99
C LEU A 162 8.25 -8.46 3.66
N TYR A 163 6.95 -8.20 3.68
CA TYR A 163 6.39 -6.86 3.47
C TYR A 163 6.90 -5.85 4.52
N HIS A 164 6.93 -6.21 5.80
CA HIS A 164 7.48 -5.35 6.85
C HIS A 164 8.98 -5.06 6.66
N ILE A 165 9.77 -6.10 6.35
CA ILE A 165 11.22 -5.98 6.20
C ILE A 165 11.56 -5.10 4.99
N LEU A 166 11.00 -5.42 3.82
CA LEU A 166 11.32 -4.74 2.56
C LEU A 166 10.60 -3.39 2.43
N GLY A 167 9.36 -3.29 2.92
CA GLY A 167 8.52 -2.10 2.79
C GLY A 167 8.76 -1.04 3.84
N PHE A 168 9.28 -1.40 5.02
CA PHE A 168 9.45 -0.44 6.13
C PHE A 168 10.83 -0.47 6.77
N ILE A 169 11.28 -1.61 7.30
CA ILE A 169 12.51 -1.68 8.11
C ILE A 169 13.75 -1.34 7.29
N LEU A 170 13.91 -1.95 6.12
CA LEU A 170 15.06 -1.70 5.25
C LEU A 170 15.11 -0.24 4.77
N PRO A 171 14.03 0.36 4.21
CA PRO A 171 13.99 1.78 3.89
C PRO A 171 14.28 2.69 5.09
N ALA A 172 13.71 2.40 6.26
CA ALA A 172 13.90 3.19 7.47
C ALA A 172 15.37 3.20 7.92
N LEU A 173 16.02 2.02 7.96
CA LEU A 173 17.43 1.91 8.36
C LEU A 173 18.35 2.67 7.41
N ILE A 174 18.13 2.56 6.10
CA ILE A 174 18.90 3.30 5.08
C ILE A 174 18.70 4.81 5.27
N MET A 175 17.45 5.27 5.40
CA MET A 175 17.11 6.68 5.60
C MET A 175 17.73 7.26 6.87
N LEU A 176 17.69 6.53 7.99
CA LEU A 176 18.30 6.94 9.26
C LEU A 176 19.82 6.98 9.19
N PHE A 177 20.45 5.96 8.59
CA PHE A 177 21.89 5.93 8.38
C PHE A 177 22.35 7.11 7.52
N CYS A 178 21.71 7.35 6.38
CA CYS A 178 22.02 8.47 5.50
C CYS A 178 21.76 9.83 6.19
N CYS A 179 20.65 9.99 6.90
CA CYS A 179 20.31 11.23 7.60
C CYS A 179 21.31 11.54 8.73
N SER A 180 21.73 10.53 9.50
CA SER A 180 22.74 10.71 10.54
C SER A 180 24.10 11.14 9.95
N GLY A 181 24.50 10.56 8.83
CA GLY A 181 25.71 10.96 8.10
C GLY A 181 25.64 12.41 7.59
N ILE A 182 24.49 12.81 7.03
CA ILE A 182 24.25 14.20 6.60
C ILE A 182 24.29 15.15 7.80
N LEU A 183 23.64 14.81 8.91
CA LEU A 183 23.60 15.62 10.14
C LEU A 183 24.97 15.76 10.82
N LEU A 184 25.79 14.72 10.80
CA LEU A 184 27.15 14.77 11.34
C LEU A 184 28.07 15.65 10.48
N ARG A 185 27.95 15.58 9.15
CA ARG A 185 28.66 16.52 8.24
C ARG A 185 28.18 17.95 8.42
N LEU A 186 26.91 18.15 8.80
CA LEU A 186 26.33 19.46 9.09
C LEU A 186 26.86 20.10 10.36
N ARG A 187 27.06 19.32 11.43
CA ARG A 187 27.60 19.82 12.70
C ARG A 187 29.06 20.27 12.60
N ARG A 188 29.80 19.82 11.57
CA ARG A 188 31.24 20.06 11.43
C ARG A 188 31.63 21.22 10.50
N GLY A 189 30.68 21.92 9.86
CA GLY A 189 31.03 22.98 8.89
C GLY A 189 30.08 24.18 8.90
N SER A 190 30.60 25.35 8.48
CA SER A 190 29.80 26.56 8.20
C SER A 190 28.87 26.29 7.00
N GLN A 191 27.56 26.47 7.20
CA GLN A 191 26.55 26.15 6.18
C GLN A 191 25.98 27.40 5.53
N CYS A 192 26.06 27.48 4.20
CA CYS A 192 25.26 28.44 3.43
C CYS A 192 23.76 28.23 3.69
N LYS A 193 22.98 29.34 3.68
CA LYS A 193 21.52 29.32 3.87
C LYS A 193 20.81 28.30 2.96
N GLN A 194 21.32 28.09 1.75
CA GLN A 194 20.81 27.14 0.75
C GLN A 194 21.00 25.67 1.13
N LYS A 195 22.17 25.28 1.68
CA LYS A 195 22.41 23.91 2.16
C LYS A 195 21.45 23.57 3.30
N ARG A 196 21.24 24.51 4.23
CA ARG A 196 20.30 24.35 5.35
C ARG A 196 18.84 24.14 4.89
N ARG A 197 18.44 24.79 3.79
CA ARG A 197 17.10 24.62 3.19
C ARG A 197 16.92 23.25 2.53
N ALA A 198 17.88 22.80 1.71
CA ALA A 198 17.81 21.47 1.09
C ALA A 198 17.76 20.34 2.13
N ILE A 199 18.51 20.47 3.22
CA ILE A 199 18.49 19.52 4.34
C ILE A 199 17.15 19.50 5.07
N ARG A 200 16.51 20.67 5.25
CA ARG A 200 15.17 20.73 5.83
C ARG A 200 14.17 19.90 5.01
N VAL A 201 14.30 19.89 3.68
CA VAL A 201 13.44 19.07 2.81
C VAL A 201 13.75 17.57 2.99
N ILE A 202 15.02 17.17 3.05
CA ILE A 202 15.39 15.76 3.31
C ILE A 202 14.84 15.29 4.66
N VAL A 203 14.98 16.11 5.71
CA VAL A 203 14.41 15.79 7.03
C VAL A 203 12.88 15.72 6.96
N ALA A 204 12.22 16.62 6.23
CA ALA A 204 10.78 16.56 6.02
C ALA A 204 10.33 15.27 5.29
N LEU A 205 11.09 14.81 4.29
CA LEU A 205 10.84 13.53 3.59
C LEU A 205 10.95 12.34 4.55
N VAL A 206 12.00 12.31 5.40
CA VAL A 206 12.18 11.25 6.40
C VAL A 206 11.03 11.25 7.41
N VAL A 207 10.63 12.42 7.91
CA VAL A 207 9.52 12.53 8.86
C VAL A 207 8.20 12.11 8.21
N ALA A 208 7.93 12.54 6.97
CA ALA A 208 6.75 12.14 6.23
C ALA A 208 6.69 10.61 6.05
N PHE A 209 7.80 9.97 5.72
CA PHE A 209 7.87 8.50 5.63
C PHE A 209 7.39 7.83 6.92
N PHE A 210 7.94 8.22 8.07
CA PHE A 210 7.52 7.62 9.35
C PHE A 210 6.06 7.91 9.69
N ILE A 211 5.57 9.12 9.42
CA ILE A 211 4.17 9.49 9.71
C ILE A 211 3.19 8.64 8.90
N HIS A 212 3.47 8.38 7.62
CA HIS A 212 2.54 7.65 6.75
C HIS A 212 2.66 6.14 6.91
N TRP A 213 3.88 5.61 7.04
CA TRP A 213 4.11 4.16 7.02
C TRP A 213 4.07 3.50 8.40
N THR A 214 4.49 4.19 9.46
CA THR A 214 4.57 3.58 10.81
C THR A 214 3.21 3.14 11.34
N PRO A 215 2.13 3.97 11.25
CA PRO A 215 0.82 3.57 11.74
C PRO A 215 0.32 2.27 11.10
N TYR A 216 0.47 2.13 9.78
CA TYR A 216 0.05 0.93 9.05
C TYR A 216 0.82 -0.32 9.48
N ASN A 217 2.13 -0.20 9.61
CA ASN A 217 2.97 -1.33 10.01
C ASN A 217 2.67 -1.76 11.45
N ILE A 218 2.34 -0.82 12.35
CA ILE A 218 1.93 -1.16 13.73
C ILE A 218 0.58 -1.87 13.73
N THR A 219 -0.44 -1.35 13.04
CA THR A 219 -1.77 -1.97 12.99
C THR A 219 -1.74 -3.36 12.37
N LEU A 220 -0.91 -3.57 11.33
CA LEU A 220 -0.77 -4.87 10.68
C LEU A 220 -0.09 -5.93 11.58
N ILE A 221 0.84 -5.50 12.45
CA ILE A 221 1.43 -6.40 13.46
C ILE A 221 0.38 -6.80 14.50
N ILE A 222 -0.42 -5.83 14.97
CA ILE A 222 -1.48 -6.09 15.95
C ILE A 222 -2.51 -7.06 15.37
N ASP A 223 -2.95 -6.86 14.13
CA ASP A 223 -3.81 -7.78 13.38
C ASP A 223 -3.23 -9.19 13.31
N THR A 224 -1.95 -9.30 12.94
CA THR A 224 -1.27 -10.60 12.85
C THR A 224 -1.21 -11.33 14.19
N ILE A 225 -1.02 -10.61 15.30
CA ILE A 225 -0.96 -11.19 16.64
C ILE A 225 -2.36 -11.65 17.08
N GLN A 226 -3.38 -10.81 16.88
CA GLN A 226 -4.75 -11.12 17.30
C GLN A 226 -5.36 -12.28 16.50
N ASN A 227 -5.10 -12.34 15.18
CA ASN A 227 -5.58 -13.41 14.31
C ASN A 227 -4.91 -14.78 14.60
N ASN A 228 -3.65 -14.78 15.08
CA ASN A 228 -2.96 -16.03 15.47
C ASN A 228 -3.41 -16.58 16.84
N GLN A 229 -4.02 -15.76 17.69
CA GLN A 229 -4.46 -16.15 19.04
C GLN A 229 -5.89 -16.74 19.07
N THR A 230 -6.61 -16.77 17.95
CA THR A 230 -8.05 -17.08 17.88
C THR A 230 -8.41 -18.55 17.68
N ILE A 231 -7.55 -19.50 18.05
CA ILE A 231 -7.92 -20.95 18.10
C ILE A 231 -8.79 -21.27 19.35
N ASN A 232 -9.13 -20.29 20.20
CA ASN A 232 -10.02 -20.49 21.37
C ASN A 232 -11.29 -19.62 21.29
N PRO A 233 -12.45 -20.18 20.90
CA PRO A 233 -13.67 -19.44 20.53
C PRO A 233 -14.58 -19.04 21.71
N SER A 234 -14.05 -18.70 22.89
CA SER A 234 -14.89 -18.55 24.11
C SER A 234 -14.95 -17.16 24.79
N ASN A 235 -14.40 -16.08 24.21
CA ASN A 235 -14.44 -14.77 24.87
C ASN A 235 -15.18 -13.69 24.06
N GLN A 236 -16.29 -13.22 24.63
CA GLN A 236 -17.21 -12.20 24.12
C GLN A 236 -16.61 -10.79 24.04
N THR A 237 -15.42 -10.57 24.62
CA THR A 237 -14.64 -9.31 24.56
C THR A 237 -13.89 -9.08 23.25
N SER A 238 -14.04 -9.96 22.26
CA SER A 238 -13.23 -9.92 21.04
C SER A 238 -13.89 -9.16 19.87
N CYS A 239 -15.23 -9.12 19.74
CA CYS A 239 -15.89 -8.54 18.57
C CYS A 239 -15.72 -7.00 18.42
N GLU A 240 -15.79 -6.23 19.51
CA GLU A 240 -15.54 -4.77 19.47
C GLU A 240 -14.08 -4.45 19.14
N ASN A 241 -13.15 -5.31 19.59
CA ASN A 241 -11.74 -5.16 19.31
C ASN A 241 -11.41 -5.49 17.84
N PHE A 242 -12.10 -6.46 17.21
CA PHE A 242 -11.93 -6.76 15.79
C PHE A 242 -12.46 -5.64 14.89
N THR A 243 -13.68 -5.16 15.13
CA THR A 243 -14.27 -4.06 14.33
C THR A 243 -13.47 -2.76 14.41
N SER A 244 -12.97 -2.41 15.60
CA SER A 244 -12.11 -1.23 15.76
C SER A 244 -10.73 -1.40 15.12
N LEU A 245 -10.17 -2.61 15.14
CA LEU A 245 -8.91 -2.92 14.45
C LEU A 245 -9.06 -2.84 12.93
N ASP A 246 -10.16 -3.33 12.37
CA ASP A 246 -10.43 -3.27 10.92
C ASP A 246 -10.55 -1.82 10.43
N VAL A 247 -11.30 -0.98 11.14
CA VAL A 247 -11.37 0.45 10.83
C VAL A 247 -9.98 1.09 10.94
N ALA A 248 -9.20 0.74 11.97
CA ALA A 248 -7.84 1.23 12.13
C ALA A 248 -6.92 0.80 10.97
N LEU A 249 -7.01 -0.45 10.52
CA LEU A 249 -6.27 -0.98 9.36
C LEU A 249 -6.64 -0.24 8.07
N THR A 250 -7.93 0.03 7.83
CA THR A 250 -8.37 0.83 6.69
C THR A 250 -7.80 2.24 6.74
N VAL A 251 -7.89 2.91 7.89
CA VAL A 251 -7.40 4.30 8.03
C VAL A 251 -5.88 4.37 7.90
N THR A 252 -5.14 3.44 8.49
CA THR A 252 -3.67 3.48 8.42
C THR A 252 -3.14 3.04 7.05
N SER A 253 -3.78 2.08 6.37
CA SER A 253 -3.42 1.68 5.01
C SER A 253 -3.67 2.81 4.00
N THR A 254 -4.82 3.47 4.07
CA THR A 254 -5.12 4.66 3.24
C THR A 254 -4.13 5.79 3.49
N LEU A 255 -3.73 6.03 4.75
CA LEU A 255 -2.66 6.97 5.08
C LEU A 255 -1.32 6.58 4.43
N ALA A 256 -0.95 5.30 4.42
CA ALA A 256 0.26 4.86 3.74
C ALA A 256 0.21 5.14 2.22
N TYR A 257 -0.94 4.92 1.56
CA TYR A 257 -1.11 5.27 0.15
C TYR A 257 -1.00 6.77 -0.14
N LEU A 258 -1.42 7.64 0.78
CA LEU A 258 -1.30 9.10 0.64
C LEU A 258 0.15 9.59 0.57
N HIS A 259 1.13 8.76 0.99
CA HIS A 259 2.55 9.09 0.89
C HIS A 259 2.98 9.47 -0.54
N CYS A 260 2.45 8.81 -1.58
CA CYS A 260 2.77 9.10 -2.98
C CYS A 260 2.32 10.51 -3.44
N CYS A 261 1.36 11.13 -2.73
CA CYS A 261 0.90 12.49 -3.01
C CYS A 261 1.83 13.56 -2.39
N VAL A 262 2.63 13.19 -1.39
CA VAL A 262 3.51 14.10 -0.65
C VAL A 262 4.86 14.30 -1.37
N ASN A 263 5.33 13.26 -2.08
CA ASN A 263 6.62 13.27 -2.79
C ASN A 263 6.77 14.50 -3.72
N PRO A 264 5.82 14.79 -4.64
CA PRO A 264 5.97 15.87 -5.62
C PRO A 264 5.97 17.27 -4.98
N VAL A 265 5.18 17.48 -3.92
CA VAL A 265 5.09 18.76 -3.20
C VAL A 265 6.45 19.13 -2.61
N LEU A 266 7.18 18.14 -2.08
CA LEU A 266 8.50 18.34 -1.52
C LEU A 266 9.57 18.55 -2.61
N PHE A 267 9.43 17.89 -3.78
CA PHE A 267 10.35 18.07 -4.91
C PHE A 267 10.15 19.39 -5.67
N VAL A 268 8.92 19.85 -5.87
CA VAL A 268 8.65 21.17 -6.48
C VAL A 268 9.27 22.28 -5.63
N GLY A 269 9.18 22.18 -4.30
CA GLY A 269 9.88 23.08 -3.39
C GLY A 269 11.40 23.10 -3.55
N LEU A 270 12.02 21.99 -3.99
CA LEU A 270 13.46 21.90 -4.30
C LEU A 270 13.80 22.39 -5.72
N VAL A 271 12.95 22.09 -6.70
CA VAL A 271 13.19 22.44 -8.12
C VAL A 271 13.01 23.92 -8.37
N SER A 272 11.99 24.55 -7.79
CA SER A 272 11.81 26.02 -7.84
C SER A 272 13.00 26.78 -7.25
N GLN A 273 13.79 26.14 -6.38
CA GLN A 273 15.02 26.74 -5.86
C GLN A 273 16.18 26.62 -6.85
N LYS A 274 16.33 25.50 -7.57
CA LYS A 274 17.38 25.34 -8.60
C LYS A 274 17.22 26.36 -9.74
N SER A 275 16.00 26.69 -10.16
CA SER A 275 15.75 27.71 -11.19
C SER A 275 16.07 29.12 -10.69
N PHE A 276 15.73 29.44 -9.44
CA PHE A 276 16.08 30.71 -8.79
C PHE A 276 17.60 30.89 -8.67
N LEU A 277 18.32 29.81 -8.34
CA LEU A 277 19.78 29.82 -8.23
C LEU A 277 20.50 29.95 -9.56
N TRP A 278 19.93 29.42 -10.66
CA TRP A 278 20.49 29.64 -11.99
C TRP A 278 20.40 31.14 -12.33
N SER A 279 19.28 31.78 -12.02
CA SER A 279 19.11 33.24 -12.16
C SER A 279 20.15 34.01 -11.34
N GLU A 280 20.31 33.70 -10.05
CA GLU A 280 21.23 34.45 -9.17
C GLU A 280 22.72 34.20 -9.49
N SER A 281 23.07 33.01 -10.01
CA SER A 281 24.42 32.70 -10.49
C SER A 281 24.79 33.41 -11.80
N VAL A 282 23.79 33.66 -12.66
CA VAL A 282 23.97 34.46 -13.87
C VAL A 282 24.16 35.93 -13.50
N ASP A 283 23.38 36.46 -12.57
CA ASP A 283 23.46 37.86 -12.13
C ASP A 283 24.79 38.21 -11.43
N THR A 284 25.35 37.28 -10.65
CA THR A 284 26.66 37.45 -9.99
C THR A 284 27.84 37.36 -10.95
N SER A 285 27.73 36.58 -12.03
CA SER A 285 28.79 36.49 -13.05
C SER A 285 28.91 37.77 -13.89
N HIS A 286 27.80 38.47 -14.14
CA HIS A 286 27.77 39.74 -14.88
C HIS A 286 28.31 40.93 -14.07
N THR A 287 28.21 40.89 -12.74
CA THR A 287 28.69 41.96 -11.85
C THR A 287 30.17 41.85 -11.49
N SER A 288 30.80 40.69 -11.69
CA SER A 288 32.24 40.48 -11.52
C SER A 288 33.08 40.74 -12.79
N ALA A 289 32.44 40.97 -13.92
CA ALA A 289 33.08 41.18 -15.23
C ALA A 289 33.07 42.66 -15.69
N SER A 290 32.60 43.57 -14.84
CA SER A 290 32.54 45.02 -15.03
C SER A 290 33.37 45.73 -13.97
#